data_AF-A0A8S3T910-F1
#
_entry.id   AF-A0A8S3T910-F1
#
_cell.length_a   1.000
_cell.length_b   1.000
_cell.length_c   1.000
_cell.angle_alpha   90.00
_cell.angle_beta   90.00
_cell.angle_gamma   90.00
#
_symmetry.space_group_name_H-M   'P 1'
#
loop_
_entity.id
_entity.type
_entity.pdbx_description
1 polymer ?
#
loop_
_entity_poly.entity_id
_entity_poly.type
_entity_poly.pdbx_seq_one_letter_code
_entity_poly.pdbx_strand_id
1 'polypeptide(L)'
;MDAFLGLEHLRILNIRKNFLVYNSISFPNSVFKPLKSLFHLDITSSGVYHSDQNFEEFSIDVISDLKTLESIVIDIISDRFGQSVFGIGFTSLTHLTKLNAGSCNIKFDNATFLNVPYLDWISLKNCTMKSYHGGTLKHRNFTFLSFEGIMHHSIADWQNVVYDFDDNLINTLVLTSSFF
;
A
#
# COMPACT_ATOMS: atom_id res chain seq x y z
N MET A 1 -21.05 4.48 12.67
CA MET A 1 -20.95 3.41 13.67
C MET A 1 -19.47 3.09 13.79
N ASP A 2 -18.86 3.34 14.94
CA ASP A 2 -17.40 3.26 15.10
C ASP A 2 -17.00 1.81 15.41
N ALA A 3 -16.76 1.03 14.36
CA ALA A 3 -16.54 -0.42 14.43
C ALA A 3 -15.43 -0.86 15.42
N PHE A 4 -14.48 0.03 15.71
CA PHE A 4 -13.33 -0.24 16.56
C PHE A 4 -13.32 0.58 17.86
N LEU A 5 -14.43 1.21 18.23
CA LEU A 5 -14.52 1.98 19.47
C LEU A 5 -14.19 1.12 20.70
N GLY A 6 -13.36 1.65 21.59
CA GLY A 6 -12.91 0.95 22.80
C GLY A 6 -11.71 0.01 22.62
N LEU A 7 -11.22 -0.17 21.38
CA LEU A 7 -10.06 -1.02 21.07
C LEU A 7 -8.73 -0.25 21.03
N GLU A 8 -8.55 0.73 21.92
CA GLU A 8 -7.40 1.65 21.88
C GLU A 8 -6.03 0.96 22.10
N HIS A 9 -6.05 -0.18 22.80
CA HIS A 9 -4.89 -1.01 23.08
C HIS A 9 -4.70 -2.17 22.08
N LEU A 10 -5.59 -2.29 21.08
CA LEU A 10 -5.44 -3.31 20.06
C LEU A 10 -4.14 -3.06 19.29
N ARG A 11 -3.29 -4.08 19.28
CA ARG A 11 -1.95 -4.01 18.66
C ARG A 11 -1.92 -4.62 17.27
N ILE A 12 -2.74 -5.64 17.03
CA ILE A 12 -2.80 -6.40 15.79
C ILE A 12 -4.27 -6.47 15.38
N LEU A 13 -4.57 -5.99 14.17
CA LEU A 13 -5.87 -6.16 13.55
C LEU A 13 -5.68 -7.00 12.30
N ASN A 14 -6.29 -8.19 12.32
CA ASN A 14 -6.31 -9.08 11.18
C ASN A 14 -7.77 -9.36 10.81
N ILE A 15 -8.20 -8.78 9.70
CA ILE A 15 -9.51 -9.03 9.08
C ILE A 15 -9.34 -9.64 7.70
N ARG A 16 -8.23 -10.36 7.49
CA ARG A 16 -7.92 -10.99 6.22
C ARG A 16 -8.97 -12.00 5.79
N LYS A 17 -9.04 -12.24 4.48
CA LYS A 17 -9.87 -13.27 3.86
C LYS A 17 -11.36 -13.14 4.17
N ASN A 18 -11.80 -11.94 4.54
CA ASN A 18 -13.20 -11.61 4.61
C ASN A 18 -13.68 -11.05 3.27
N PHE A 19 -14.99 -11.10 3.03
CA PHE A 19 -15.64 -10.48 1.87
C PHE A 19 -15.79 -8.97 2.09
N LEU A 20 -14.66 -8.30 2.31
CA LEU A 20 -14.61 -6.86 2.56
C LEU A 20 -14.80 -6.13 1.22
N VAL A 21 -15.71 -5.17 1.21
CA VAL A 21 -15.90 -4.27 0.08
C VAL A 21 -15.07 -3.02 0.34
N TYR A 22 -14.05 -2.75 -0.48
CA TYR A 22 -13.20 -1.57 -0.33
C TYR A 22 -13.88 -0.33 -0.92
N ASN A 23 -14.76 0.28 -0.14
CA ASN A 23 -15.40 1.55 -0.46
C ASN A 23 -15.51 2.45 0.78
N SER A 24 -15.85 3.72 0.59
CA SER A 24 -15.99 4.68 1.68
C SER A 24 -17.12 4.35 2.66
N ILE A 25 -18.04 3.44 2.29
CA ILE A 25 -19.11 2.97 3.19
C ILE A 25 -18.57 1.97 4.20
N SER A 26 -17.77 1.01 3.75
CA SER A 26 -17.21 -0.05 4.60
C SER A 26 -15.95 0.42 5.33
N PHE A 27 -15.19 1.31 4.69
CA PHE A 27 -13.99 1.94 5.22
C PHE A 27 -14.12 3.47 5.13
N PRO A 28 -15.03 4.08 5.91
CA PRO A 28 -15.11 5.53 5.98
C PRO A 28 -13.81 6.09 6.54
N ASN A 29 -13.50 7.34 6.17
CA ASN A 29 -12.40 8.08 6.77
C ASN A 29 -12.49 7.99 8.31
N SER A 30 -11.35 7.77 8.95
CA SER A 30 -11.24 7.59 10.40
C SER A 30 -11.87 6.31 10.97
N VAL A 31 -12.28 5.32 10.17
CA VAL A 31 -12.76 4.01 10.71
C VAL A 31 -11.75 3.42 11.69
N PHE A 32 -10.44 3.54 11.41
CA PHE A 32 -9.37 3.03 12.25
C PHE A 32 -8.88 4.01 13.33
N LYS A 33 -9.42 5.22 13.41
CA LYS A 33 -9.00 6.26 14.36
C LYS A 33 -8.99 5.82 15.83
N PRO A 34 -9.90 4.96 16.31
CA PRO A 34 -9.81 4.45 17.68
C PRO A 34 -8.58 3.59 17.99
N LEU A 35 -7.94 3.00 16.97
CA LEU A 35 -6.88 1.99 17.10
C LEU A 35 -5.49 2.61 17.33
N LYS A 36 -5.35 3.40 18.40
CA LYS A 36 -4.14 4.21 18.69
C LYS A 36 -2.85 3.40 18.87
N SER A 37 -2.94 2.14 19.31
CA SER A 37 -1.79 1.27 19.58
C SER A 37 -1.50 0.26 18.47
N LEU A 38 -2.16 0.38 17.32
CA LEU A 38 -2.09 -0.61 16.26
C LEU A 38 -0.74 -0.54 15.53
N PHE A 39 0.05 -1.61 15.63
CA PHE A 39 1.33 -1.73 14.95
C PHE A 39 1.27 -2.64 13.71
N HIS A 40 0.29 -3.55 13.64
CA HIS A 40 0.10 -4.42 12.48
C HIS A 40 -1.35 -4.43 12.00
N LEU A 41 -1.52 -4.20 10.70
CA LEU A 41 -2.79 -4.22 10.00
C LEU A 41 -2.73 -5.18 8.81
N ASP A 42 -3.59 -6.21 8.84
CA ASP A 42 -3.81 -7.12 7.71
C ASP A 42 -5.27 -7.06 7.31
N ILE A 43 -5.53 -6.44 6.17
CA ILE A 43 -6.88 -6.30 5.61
C ILE A 43 -7.03 -7.03 4.29
N THR A 44 -6.14 -7.96 3.92
CA THR A 44 -6.18 -8.66 2.62
C THR A 44 -7.53 -9.33 2.36
N SER A 45 -8.13 -9.11 1.18
CA SER A 45 -9.42 -9.71 0.82
C SER A 45 -9.27 -11.12 0.24
N SER A 46 -10.30 -11.96 0.37
CA SER A 46 -10.34 -13.32 -0.22
C SER A 46 -10.48 -13.33 -1.74
N GLY A 47 -10.73 -12.18 -2.37
CA GLY A 47 -10.96 -12.13 -3.80
C GLY A 47 -12.15 -11.25 -4.18
N VAL A 48 -12.22 -11.05 -5.50
CA VAL A 48 -12.97 -10.05 -6.25
C VAL A 48 -14.42 -9.90 -5.80
N TYR A 49 -14.75 -8.76 -5.21
CA TYR A 49 -16.12 -8.24 -5.28
C TYR A 49 -16.08 -6.93 -6.07
N HIS A 50 -16.42 -7.04 -7.35
CA HIS A 50 -16.73 -5.87 -8.17
C HIS A 50 -18.07 -5.35 -7.68
N SER A 51 -18.08 -4.21 -6.97
CA SER A 51 -19.33 -3.49 -6.82
C SER A 51 -19.64 -2.87 -8.18
N ASP A 52 -20.65 -3.40 -8.85
CA ASP A 52 -21.26 -2.74 -10.00
C ASP A 52 -21.68 -1.33 -9.57
N GLN A 53 -20.91 -0.33 -10.02
CA GLN A 53 -21.30 1.07 -10.20
C GLN A 53 -21.63 1.87 -8.92
N ASN A 54 -20.98 3.04 -8.79
CA ASN A 54 -21.36 4.20 -7.94
C ASN A 54 -20.93 4.24 -6.46
N PHE A 55 -19.97 3.44 -5.99
CA PHE A 55 -19.42 3.64 -4.65
C PHE A 55 -18.18 4.54 -4.69
N GLU A 56 -18.12 5.51 -3.77
CA GLU A 56 -16.89 6.26 -3.48
C GLU A 56 -15.78 5.26 -3.11
N GLU A 57 -14.68 5.36 -3.86
CA GLU A 57 -13.58 4.40 -3.83
C GLU A 57 -12.81 4.44 -2.50
N PHE A 58 -12.20 3.32 -2.15
CA PHE A 58 -11.28 3.24 -1.01
C PHE A 58 -10.02 4.07 -1.27
N SER A 59 -9.71 4.99 -0.36
CA SER A 59 -8.41 5.68 -0.31
C SER A 59 -7.57 5.13 0.84
N ILE A 60 -6.25 5.00 0.60
CA ILE A 60 -5.29 4.66 1.65
C ILE A 60 -5.23 5.73 2.77
N ASP A 61 -5.79 6.92 2.55
CA ASP A 61 -5.89 7.95 3.59
C ASP A 61 -6.68 7.46 4.81
N VAL A 62 -7.49 6.40 4.67
CA VAL A 62 -8.20 5.77 5.79
C VAL A 62 -7.27 5.23 6.88
N ILE A 63 -6.02 4.88 6.55
CA ILE A 63 -5.02 4.41 7.52
C ILE A 63 -4.12 5.53 8.03
N SER A 64 -4.31 6.78 7.59
CA SER A 64 -3.42 7.90 7.97
C SER A 64 -3.44 8.26 9.46
N ASP A 65 -4.51 7.89 10.17
CA ASP A 65 -4.62 8.07 11.62
C ASP A 65 -3.76 7.06 12.42
N LEU A 66 -3.26 6.00 11.78
CA LEU A 66 -2.52 4.90 12.40
C LEU A 66 -1.02 5.21 12.55
N LYS A 67 -0.69 6.19 13.39
CA LYS A 67 0.69 6.71 13.55
C LYS A 67 1.70 5.73 14.12
N THR A 68 1.24 4.67 14.80
CA THR A 68 2.07 3.62 15.40
C THR A 68 2.24 2.39 14.50
N LEU A 69 1.67 2.44 13.29
CA LEU A 69 1.65 1.32 12.37
C LEU A 69 3.05 1.04 11.81
N GLU A 70 3.53 -0.17 12.07
CA GLU A 70 4.84 -0.66 11.61
C GLU A 70 4.69 -1.56 10.38
N SER A 71 3.59 -2.29 10.27
CA SER A 71 3.39 -3.27 9.19
C SER A 71 1.97 -3.25 8.63
N ILE A 72 1.91 -3.19 7.29
CA ILE A 72 0.66 -3.27 6.51
C ILE A 72 0.71 -4.47 5.58
N VAL A 73 -0.38 -5.22 5.54
CA VAL A 73 -0.67 -6.24 4.51
C VAL A 73 -2.02 -5.91 3.88
N ILE A 74 -2.03 -5.64 2.58
CA ILE A 74 -3.22 -5.16 1.89
C ILE A 74 -3.32 -5.68 0.47
N ASP A 75 -4.45 -6.29 0.13
CA ASP A 75 -4.76 -6.63 -1.26
C ASP A 75 -5.89 -5.72 -1.69
N ILE A 76 -5.64 -4.80 -2.63
CA ILE A 76 -6.71 -3.95 -3.16
C ILE A 76 -6.94 -4.39 -4.57
N ILE A 77 -8.03 -5.11 -4.81
CA ILE A 77 -8.44 -5.50 -6.15
C ILE A 77 -8.92 -4.23 -6.85
N SER A 78 -8.01 -3.55 -7.53
CA SER A 78 -8.37 -2.41 -8.34
C SER A 78 -9.04 -2.92 -9.61
N ASP A 79 -10.27 -2.49 -9.87
CA ASP A 79 -10.86 -2.65 -11.18
C ASP A 79 -10.15 -1.76 -12.22
N ARG A 80 -10.69 -1.68 -13.44
CA ARG A 80 -10.13 -0.87 -14.53
C ARG A 80 -10.08 0.64 -14.23
N PHE A 81 -10.79 1.12 -13.21
CA PHE A 81 -10.96 2.54 -12.88
C PHE A 81 -10.34 2.93 -11.54
N GLY A 82 -10.02 1.95 -10.68
CA GLY A 82 -9.66 2.17 -9.29
C GLY A 82 -8.46 3.08 -9.05
N GLN A 83 -8.62 3.98 -8.08
CA GLN A 83 -7.56 4.82 -7.56
C GLN A 83 -6.32 4.05 -7.09
N SER A 84 -5.21 4.79 -7.08
CA SER A 84 -3.94 4.29 -6.56
C SER A 84 -4.04 3.97 -5.08
N VAL A 85 -3.44 2.85 -4.68
CA VAL A 85 -3.25 2.47 -3.28
C VAL A 85 -2.16 3.30 -2.60
N PHE A 86 -1.26 3.89 -3.39
CA PHE A 86 -0.08 4.60 -2.91
C PHE A 86 -0.19 6.08 -3.21
N GLY A 87 0.20 6.91 -2.24
CA GLY A 87 0.11 8.37 -2.30
C GLY A 87 0.34 9.03 -0.95
N ILE A 88 -0.13 10.27 -0.80
CA ILE A 88 0.19 11.13 0.35
C ILE A 88 -0.22 10.55 1.71
N GLY A 89 -1.21 9.66 1.79
CA GLY A 89 -1.62 9.00 3.04
C GLY A 89 -0.47 8.30 3.77
N PHE A 90 0.53 7.78 3.04
CA PHE A 90 1.72 7.15 3.62
C PHE A 90 2.62 8.13 4.38
N THR A 91 2.58 9.43 4.07
CA THR A 91 3.43 10.44 4.74
C THR A 91 3.16 10.58 6.24
N SER A 92 2.00 10.10 6.70
CA SER A 92 1.62 10.09 8.12
C SER A 92 2.15 8.87 8.89
N LEU A 93 2.60 7.83 8.18
CA LEU A 93 2.97 6.52 8.72
C LEU A 93 4.45 6.49 9.11
N THR A 94 4.85 7.36 10.04
CA THR A 94 6.26 7.61 10.36
C THR A 94 7.01 6.43 10.97
N HIS A 95 6.30 5.39 11.43
CA HIS A 95 6.87 4.16 11.99
C HIS A 95 6.79 2.95 11.04
N LEU A 96 6.26 3.13 9.82
CA LEU A 96 6.09 2.03 8.88
C LEU A 96 7.45 1.48 8.46
N THR A 97 7.64 0.18 8.68
CA THR A 97 8.83 -0.59 8.29
C THR A 97 8.53 -1.57 7.17
N LYS A 98 7.29 -2.08 7.15
CA LYS A 98 6.90 -3.18 6.25
C LYS A 98 5.60 -2.90 5.50
N LEU A 99 5.69 -2.96 4.18
CA LEU A 99 4.56 -2.89 3.26
C LEU A 99 4.47 -4.16 2.41
N ASN A 100 3.36 -4.88 2.52
CA ASN A 100 3.02 -5.97 1.62
C ASN A 100 1.71 -5.66 0.91
N ALA A 101 1.74 -5.58 -0.42
CA ALA A 101 0.55 -5.35 -1.20
C ALA A 101 0.41 -6.27 -2.41
N GLY A 102 -0.82 -6.68 -2.68
CA GLY A 102 -1.17 -7.56 -3.80
C GLY A 102 -2.32 -7.04 -4.65
N SER A 103 -2.33 -7.43 -5.93
CA SER A 103 -3.43 -7.18 -6.89
C SER A 103 -3.85 -5.72 -7.04
N CYS A 104 -2.92 -4.79 -6.82
CA CYS A 104 -3.16 -3.37 -6.53
C CYS A 104 -2.85 -2.41 -7.70
N ASN A 105 -3.31 -1.16 -7.60
CA ASN A 105 -2.84 -0.08 -8.49
C ASN A 105 -1.74 0.75 -7.80
N ILE A 106 -0.60 0.92 -8.48
CA ILE A 106 0.55 1.67 -7.99
C ILE A 106 0.66 3.03 -8.68
N LYS A 107 0.65 4.09 -7.89
CA LYS A 107 1.06 5.44 -8.29
C LYS A 107 2.07 5.94 -7.27
N PHE A 108 3.34 5.83 -7.60
CA PHE A 108 4.39 6.40 -6.77
C PHE A 108 4.66 7.82 -7.22
N ASP A 109 4.40 8.77 -6.33
CA ASP A 109 4.85 10.15 -6.47
C ASP A 109 6.09 10.41 -5.59
N ASN A 110 6.69 11.58 -5.74
CA ASN A 110 7.88 11.97 -4.96
C ASN A 110 7.60 12.15 -3.46
N ALA A 111 6.33 12.23 -3.06
CA ALA A 111 5.92 12.44 -1.67
C ALA A 111 5.57 11.14 -0.94
N THR A 112 5.29 10.05 -1.65
CA THR A 112 4.68 8.83 -1.10
C THR A 112 5.40 8.31 0.14
N PHE A 113 6.73 8.27 0.13
CA PHE A 113 7.54 7.79 1.26
C PHE A 113 8.40 8.88 1.93
N LEU A 114 8.13 10.16 1.65
CA LEU A 114 8.96 11.28 2.11
C LEU A 114 9.18 11.27 3.65
N ASN A 115 8.13 10.93 4.40
CA ASN A 115 8.14 10.90 5.86
C ASN A 115 8.06 9.47 6.44
N VAL A 116 8.52 8.48 5.67
CA VAL A 116 8.56 7.07 6.09
C VAL A 116 10.03 6.61 6.12
N PRO A 117 10.82 7.01 7.13
CA PRO A 117 12.26 6.82 7.12
C PRO A 117 12.69 5.38 7.43
N TYR A 118 11.83 4.59 8.08
CA TYR A 118 12.16 3.24 8.54
C TYR A 118 11.67 2.13 7.59
N LEU A 119 11.04 2.49 6.47
CA LEU A 119 10.57 1.53 5.47
C LEU A 119 11.76 0.82 4.82
N ASP A 120 11.91 -0.46 5.15
CA ASP A 120 13.01 -1.31 4.68
C ASP A 120 12.52 -2.60 4.01
N TRP A 121 11.21 -2.88 4.07
CA TRP A 121 10.61 -4.08 3.50
C TRP A 121 9.40 -3.71 2.65
N ILE A 122 9.50 -3.95 1.34
CA ILE A 122 8.40 -3.76 0.38
C ILE A 122 8.22 -5.03 -0.44
N SER A 123 6.99 -5.52 -0.51
CA SER A 123 6.57 -6.56 -1.45
C SER A 123 5.32 -6.12 -2.19
N LEU A 124 5.43 -5.94 -3.50
CA LEU A 124 4.34 -5.62 -4.40
C LEU A 124 4.15 -6.79 -5.36
N LYS A 125 2.97 -7.41 -5.34
CA LYS A 125 2.67 -8.61 -6.12
C LYS A 125 1.46 -8.41 -7.03
N ASN A 126 1.63 -8.73 -8.32
CA ASN A 126 0.55 -8.69 -9.30
C ASN A 126 -0.17 -7.32 -9.35
N CYS A 127 0.57 -6.24 -9.11
CA CYS A 127 0.03 -4.90 -9.14
C CYS A 127 0.20 -4.26 -10.52
N THR A 128 -0.68 -3.33 -10.86
CA THR A 128 -0.59 -2.50 -12.07
C THR A 128 0.01 -1.14 -11.74
N MET A 129 1.18 -0.85 -12.28
CA MET A 129 1.83 0.45 -12.20
C MET A 129 1.18 1.44 -13.16
N LYS A 130 0.53 2.45 -12.59
CA LYS A 130 -0.11 3.56 -13.31
C LYS A 130 0.84 4.73 -13.52
N SER A 131 1.69 5.03 -12.53
CA SER A 131 2.80 5.96 -12.71
C SER A 131 3.91 5.70 -11.70
N TYR A 132 5.13 6.09 -12.05
CA TYR A 132 6.28 6.07 -11.15
C TYR A 132 7.15 7.31 -11.31
N HIS A 133 7.29 8.09 -10.25
CA HIS A 133 8.24 9.20 -10.22
C HIS A 133 9.63 8.70 -9.80
N GLY A 134 10.65 8.94 -10.63
CA GLY A 134 12.04 8.62 -10.28
C GLY A 134 12.48 9.31 -8.98
N GLY A 135 13.24 8.62 -8.15
CA GLY A 135 13.69 9.08 -6.84
C GLY A 135 12.80 8.67 -5.66
N THR A 136 11.60 8.12 -5.89
CA THR A 136 10.70 7.73 -4.80
C THR A 136 11.33 6.68 -3.87
N LEU A 137 12.15 5.78 -4.41
CA LEU A 137 12.81 4.73 -3.64
C LEU A 137 14.31 4.94 -3.45
N LYS A 138 14.90 6.04 -3.95
CA LYS A 138 16.35 6.29 -3.86
C LYS A 138 16.84 6.48 -2.43
N HIS A 139 18.11 6.13 -2.21
CA HIS A 139 18.87 6.34 -0.98
C HIS A 139 18.24 5.67 0.25
N ARG A 140 17.72 4.47 0.06
CA ARG A 140 17.12 3.64 1.11
C ARG A 140 17.86 2.33 1.25
N ASN A 141 17.83 1.79 2.47
CA ASN A 141 18.38 0.49 2.78
C ASN A 141 17.21 -0.50 2.92
N PHE A 142 17.00 -1.32 1.90
CA PHE A 142 15.95 -2.33 1.91
C PHE A 142 16.51 -3.69 2.34
N THR A 143 15.92 -4.25 3.40
CA THR A 143 16.11 -5.67 3.72
C THR A 143 15.41 -6.56 2.71
N PHE A 144 14.32 -6.08 2.09
CA PHE A 144 13.62 -6.79 1.04
C PHE A 144 12.88 -5.82 0.12
N LEU A 145 13.06 -5.99 -1.19
CA LEU A 145 12.35 -5.23 -2.21
C LEU A 145 11.87 -6.17 -3.31
N SER A 146 10.55 -6.27 -3.47
CA SER A 146 9.94 -7.13 -4.49
C SER A 146 8.91 -6.37 -5.30
N PHE A 147 9.09 -6.41 -6.62
CA PHE A 147 8.14 -6.04 -7.65
C PHE A 147 7.87 -7.31 -8.47
N GLU A 148 7.01 -8.18 -7.95
CA GLU A 148 6.69 -9.47 -8.57
C GLU A 148 5.41 -9.36 -9.41
N GLY A 149 5.48 -9.71 -10.69
CA GLY A 149 4.32 -9.76 -11.58
C GLY A 149 3.73 -8.38 -11.86
N ILE A 150 4.57 -7.33 -11.89
CA ILE A 150 4.09 -5.97 -12.10
C ILE A 150 3.68 -5.76 -13.56
N MET A 151 2.43 -5.36 -13.76
CA MET A 151 1.96 -4.86 -15.04
C MET A 151 2.26 -3.37 -15.12
N HIS A 152 2.83 -2.88 -16.22
CA HIS A 152 3.07 -1.45 -16.42
C HIS A 152 2.72 -1.03 -17.84
N HIS A 153 2.33 0.23 -17.97
CA HIS A 153 1.94 0.84 -19.25
C HIS A 153 3.02 1.75 -19.83
N SER A 154 4.08 2.03 -19.06
CA SER A 154 5.11 3.00 -19.39
C SER A 154 6.50 2.39 -19.18
N ILE A 155 7.23 2.23 -20.28
CA ILE A 155 8.63 1.79 -20.24
C ILE A 155 9.48 2.78 -19.43
N ALA A 156 9.20 4.08 -19.55
CA ALA A 156 9.93 5.12 -18.82
C ALA A 156 9.73 5.00 -17.30
N ASP A 157 8.52 4.68 -16.84
CA ASP A 157 8.24 4.46 -15.42
C ASP A 157 8.97 3.22 -14.91
N TRP A 158 8.97 2.14 -15.70
CA TRP A 158 9.72 0.94 -15.34
C TRP A 158 11.23 1.17 -15.32
N GLN A 159 11.77 2.00 -16.22
CA GLN A 159 13.17 2.41 -16.19
C GLN A 159 13.49 3.21 -14.92
N ASN A 160 12.63 4.14 -14.51
CA ASN A 160 12.80 4.89 -13.27
C ASN A 160 12.82 3.99 -12.04
N VAL A 161 11.99 2.94 -12.00
CA VAL A 161 12.02 1.92 -10.94
C VAL A 161 13.39 1.26 -10.88
N VAL A 162 13.92 0.82 -12.03
CA VAL A 162 15.24 0.19 -12.11
C VAL A 162 16.35 1.15 -11.67
N TYR A 163 16.32 2.41 -12.14
CA TYR A 163 17.32 3.42 -11.76
C TYR A 163 17.30 3.78 -10.27
N ASP A 164 16.15 3.68 -9.60
CA ASP A 164 16.09 3.89 -8.16
C ASP A 164 16.80 2.78 -7.38
N PHE A 165 16.99 1.59 -7.97
CA PHE A 165 17.68 0.48 -7.31
C PHE A 165 19.20 0.61 -7.35
N ASP A 166 19.76 1.25 -8.38
CA ASP A 166 21.20 1.41 -8.53
C ASP A 166 21.84 2.17 -7.35
N ASP A 167 21.06 3.03 -6.69
CA ASP A 167 21.50 3.87 -5.55
C ASP A 167 21.15 3.28 -4.17
N ASN A 168 20.65 2.03 -4.10
CA ASN A 168 20.16 1.41 -2.86
C ASN A 168 21.01 0.24 -2.39
N LEU A 169 21.11 0.06 -1.07
CA LEU A 169 21.59 -1.19 -0.47
C LEU A 169 20.39 -2.14 -0.30
N ILE A 170 20.39 -3.23 -1.05
CA ILE A 170 19.27 -4.19 -1.09
C ILE A 170 19.79 -5.60 -0.80
N ASN A 171 19.29 -6.23 0.27
CA ASN A 171 19.67 -7.60 0.61
C ASN A 171 18.98 -8.64 -0.27
N THR A 172 17.74 -8.38 -0.68
CA THR A 172 16.95 -9.28 -1.53
C THR A 172 16.11 -8.46 -2.48
N LEU A 173 16.31 -8.69 -3.78
CA LEU A 173 15.64 -8.01 -4.87
C LEU A 173 14.92 -9.03 -5.76
N VAL A 174 13.62 -8.83 -5.97
CA VAL A 174 12.81 -9.63 -6.91
C VAL A 174 12.15 -8.69 -7.90
N LEU A 175 12.46 -8.84 -9.18
CA LEU A 175 11.89 -8.02 -10.26
C LEU A 175 11.33 -8.92 -11.34
N THR A 176 10.01 -8.93 -11.49
CA THR A 176 9.33 -9.53 -12.63
C THR A 176 8.23 -8.60 -13.09
N SER A 177 8.22 -8.29 -14.38
CA SER A 177 7.22 -7.40 -14.97
C SER A 177 6.78 -7.86 -16.35
N SER A 178 5.59 -7.40 -16.74
CA SER A 178 5.01 -7.63 -18.06
C SER A 178 4.50 -6.31 -18.62
N PHE A 179 4.82 -6.05 -19.89
CA PHE A 179 4.31 -4.90 -20.62
C PHE A 179 2.96 -5.24 -21.26
N PHE A 180 2.04 -4.27 -21.31
CA PHE A 180 0.69 -4.42 -21.88
C PHE A 180 0.44 -3.40 -22.99
#